data_AF-A0A1I5SI91-F1
#
_entry.id   AF-A0A1I5SI91-F1
#
_cell.length_a   1.000
_cell.length_b   1.000
_cell.length_c   1.000
_cell.angle_alpha   90.00
_cell.angle_beta   90.00
_cell.angle_gamma   90.00
#
_symmetry.space_group_name_H-M   'P 1'
#
loop_
_entity.id
_entity.type
_entity.pdbx_description
1 polymer ?
#
loop_
_entity_poly.entity_id
_entity_poly.type
_entity_poly.pdbx_seq_one_letter_code
_entity_poly.pdbx_strand_id
1 'polypeptide(L)'
;MKRFCVIAVLLLCSALFPNINNRANANVANWPPIFSFSKKSGDLSHSSTRNFITGLATYYANQFEGNLTATGEVFHHSDLTAASNMFALNTWVKVTNILTGKSIIVRINDRMHPRMNEKGRVLDLTLTGAKQLKIVKRGVAKVKIEPLTENQVEAGK
;
A
#
# COMPACT_ATOMS: atom_id res chain seq x y z
N MET A 1 -38.83 -36.81 -53.21
CA MET A 1 -39.53 -35.56 -52.82
C MET A 1 -38.46 -34.46 -52.81
N LYS A 2 -38.25 -33.75 -53.93
CA LYS A 2 -38.57 -32.31 -54.18
C LYS A 2 -38.34 -31.39 -52.96
N ARG A 3 -37.67 -30.22 -52.98
CA ARG A 3 -36.90 -29.40 -53.95
C ARG A 3 -36.24 -28.26 -53.12
N PHE A 4 -34.95 -27.99 -53.39
CA PHE A 4 -34.19 -26.71 -53.51
C PHE A 4 -34.61 -25.34 -52.92
N CYS A 5 -33.57 -24.48 -52.79
CA CYS A 5 -33.49 -23.00 -52.97
C CYS A 5 -33.67 -22.13 -51.69
N VAL A 6 -32.93 -21.05 -51.35
CA VAL A 6 -32.15 -19.98 -52.03
C VAL A 6 -31.21 -19.29 -50.99
N ILE A 7 -29.88 -19.13 -51.21
CA ILE A 7 -29.09 -17.90 -51.53
C ILE A 7 -29.29 -16.70 -50.56
N ALA A 8 -28.35 -16.41 -49.66
CA ALA A 8 -27.29 -15.37 -49.70
C ALA A 8 -27.78 -13.90 -49.71
N VAL A 9 -27.16 -13.04 -48.88
CA VAL A 9 -26.60 -11.70 -49.23
C VAL A 9 -25.93 -11.10 -47.97
N LEU A 10 -24.61 -10.90 -48.07
CA LEU A 10 -23.79 -9.98 -47.29
C LEU A 10 -24.14 -8.54 -47.69
N LEU A 11 -24.33 -7.61 -46.75
CA LEU A 11 -24.23 -6.17 -47.05
C LEU A 11 -23.76 -5.39 -45.82
N LEU A 12 -22.67 -4.64 -46.06
CA LEU A 12 -21.99 -3.74 -45.13
C LEU A 12 -22.93 -2.61 -44.66
N CYS A 13 -22.91 -2.29 -43.37
CA CYS A 13 -23.41 -1.02 -42.87
C CYS A 13 -22.21 -0.12 -42.53
N SER A 14 -21.77 0.64 -43.54
CA SER A 14 -20.80 1.73 -43.41
C SER A 14 -21.50 3.04 -43.04
N ALA A 15 -20.81 3.83 -42.21
CA ALA A 15 -21.21 5.09 -41.61
C ALA A 15 -21.93 6.10 -42.53
N LEU A 16 -22.86 6.86 -41.94
CA LEU A 16 -23.20 8.21 -42.38
C LEU A 16 -23.25 9.13 -41.16
N PHE A 17 -22.22 9.96 -41.04
CA PHE A 17 -22.16 11.13 -40.19
C PHE A 17 -23.06 12.23 -40.76
N PRO A 18 -23.99 12.83 -40.01
CA PRO A 18 -24.52 14.13 -40.36
C PRO A 18 -23.48 15.22 -40.02
N ASN A 19 -22.93 15.76 -41.10
CA ASN A 19 -22.17 16.99 -41.19
C ASN A 19 -23.07 18.18 -40.76
N ILE A 20 -22.73 18.84 -39.65
CA ILE A 20 -23.41 20.05 -39.19
C ILE A 20 -22.45 21.22 -39.40
N ASN A 21 -22.49 21.79 -40.61
CA ASN A 21 -21.93 23.10 -40.90
C ASN A 21 -23.07 24.10 -41.13
N ASN A 22 -23.09 25.12 -40.26
CA ASN A 22 -23.62 26.46 -40.44
C ASN A 22 -25.12 26.65 -40.77
N ARG A 23 -25.84 27.11 -39.75
CA ARG A 23 -26.68 28.32 -39.88
C ARG A 23 -26.46 29.21 -38.66
N ALA A 24 -25.84 30.36 -38.92
CA ALA A 24 -25.76 31.46 -37.97
C ALA A 24 -27.15 32.09 -37.75
N ASN A 25 -27.25 32.79 -36.62
CA ASN A 25 -28.16 33.89 -36.34
C ASN A 25 -29.49 33.52 -35.63
N ALA A 26 -29.39 33.38 -34.31
CA ALA A 26 -30.43 33.88 -33.41
C ALA A 26 -29.72 34.45 -32.16
N ASN A 27 -29.67 35.79 -32.12
CA ASN A 27 -29.36 36.55 -30.92
C ASN A 27 -30.44 36.26 -29.87
N VAL A 28 -30.16 35.33 -28.96
CA VAL A 28 -30.83 35.25 -27.66
C VAL A 28 -29.78 35.60 -26.62
N ALA A 29 -29.59 36.90 -26.46
CA ALA A 29 -28.98 37.46 -25.28
C ALA A 29 -29.75 37.01 -24.02
N ASN A 30 -29.00 36.77 -22.95
CA ASN A 30 -29.45 36.60 -21.56
C ASN A 30 -30.00 35.23 -21.15
N TRP A 31 -29.25 34.16 -21.41
CA TRP A 31 -29.17 33.08 -20.41
C TRP A 31 -28.28 33.55 -19.24
N PRO A 32 -28.65 33.27 -17.97
CA PRO A 32 -27.75 33.52 -16.86
C PRO A 32 -26.49 32.67 -17.06
N PRO A 33 -25.33 33.12 -16.56
CA PRO A 33 -24.11 32.34 -16.66
C PRO A 33 -24.39 30.95 -16.10
N ILE A 34 -24.08 29.95 -16.92
CA ILE A 34 -23.90 28.54 -16.55
C ILE A 34 -23.39 28.56 -15.12
N PHE A 35 -24.06 27.87 -14.19
CA PHE A 35 -23.49 27.60 -12.87
C PHE A 35 -22.08 27.10 -13.13
N SER A 36 -21.11 28.00 -12.98
CA SER A 36 -19.71 27.63 -12.93
C SER A 36 -19.67 26.87 -11.64
N PHE A 37 -19.81 25.55 -11.76
CA PHE A 37 -19.47 24.64 -10.71
C PHE A 37 -17.96 24.82 -10.58
N SER A 38 -17.58 25.89 -9.87
CA SER A 38 -16.29 26.04 -9.27
C SER A 38 -16.20 24.81 -8.39
N LYS A 39 -15.64 23.75 -8.96
CA LYS A 39 -15.08 22.66 -8.20
C LYS A 39 -13.97 23.34 -7.43
N LYS A 40 -14.36 23.93 -6.30
CA LYS A 40 -13.50 24.20 -5.17
C LYS A 40 -12.97 22.83 -4.83
N SER A 41 -11.89 22.47 -5.52
CA SER A 41 -10.89 21.54 -5.05
C SER A 41 -10.36 22.22 -3.80
N GLY A 42 -11.18 22.17 -2.74
CA GLY A 42 -10.75 22.41 -1.39
C GLY A 42 -9.56 21.49 -1.25
N ASP A 43 -8.42 22.14 -1.09
CA ASP A 43 -7.12 21.58 -0.88
C ASP A 43 -7.26 20.35 0.04
N LEU A 44 -7.40 19.17 -0.57
CA LEU A 44 -7.23 17.89 0.09
C LEU A 44 -5.72 17.76 0.30
N SER A 45 -5.19 18.67 1.11
CA SER A 45 -4.04 18.38 1.93
C SER A 45 -4.41 17.06 2.61
N HIS A 46 -3.83 15.98 2.11
CA HIS A 46 -3.70 14.74 2.85
C HIS A 46 -2.94 15.13 4.12
N SER A 47 -3.68 15.65 5.12
CA SER A 47 -3.29 15.54 6.51
C SER A 47 -3.31 14.05 6.78
N SER A 48 -2.22 13.41 6.35
CA SER A 48 -1.87 12.04 6.63
C SER A 48 -1.73 12.00 8.14
N THR A 49 -2.84 11.74 8.83
CA THR A 49 -2.81 11.30 10.21
C THR A 49 -1.84 10.12 10.22
N ARG A 50 -0.61 10.38 10.68
CA ARG A 50 0.44 9.38 10.75
C ARG A 50 -0.05 8.34 11.76
N ASN A 51 -0.67 7.28 11.25
CA ASN A 51 -1.13 6.18 12.05
C ASN A 51 0.10 5.45 12.58
N PHE A 52 0.50 5.72 13.81
CA PHE A 52 1.58 5.01 14.46
C PHE A 52 1.04 4.18 15.61
N ILE A 53 1.74 3.10 15.92
CA ILE A 53 1.49 2.32 17.13
C ILE A 53 2.74 2.29 17.98
N THR A 54 2.58 1.99 19.26
CA THR A 54 3.70 1.75 20.17
C THR A 54 3.55 0.38 20.82
N GLY A 55 4.67 -0.25 21.14
CA GLY A 55 4.67 -1.55 21.78
C GLY A 55 6.09 -2.07 22.01
N LEU A 56 6.20 -3.34 22.37
CA LEU A 56 7.49 -4.00 22.54
C LEU A 56 7.94 -4.64 21.22
N ALA A 57 9.19 -4.39 20.85
CA ALA A 57 9.88 -5.12 19.79
C ALA A 57 10.87 -6.12 20.40
N THR A 58 10.88 -7.34 19.87
CA THR A 58 11.94 -8.32 20.09
C THR A 58 12.56 -8.76 18.77
N TYR A 59 13.31 -9.86 18.77
CA TYR A 59 13.92 -10.40 17.56
C TYR A 59 13.92 -11.92 17.58
N TYR A 60 13.94 -12.52 16.39
CA TYR A 60 13.91 -13.97 16.20
C TYR A 60 15.11 -14.67 16.83
N ALA A 61 14.88 -15.86 17.37
CA ALA A 61 15.95 -16.77 17.78
C ALA A 61 16.63 -17.43 16.57
N ASN A 62 17.89 -17.84 16.72
CA ASN A 62 18.70 -18.42 15.62
C ASN A 62 18.08 -19.67 14.96
N GLN A 63 17.22 -20.40 15.68
CA GLN A 63 16.55 -21.61 15.19
C GLN A 63 15.54 -21.37 14.05
N PHE A 64 15.20 -20.12 13.76
CA PHE A 64 14.25 -19.78 12.71
C PHE A 64 14.89 -19.59 11.34
N GLU A 65 16.23 -19.52 11.26
CA GLU A 65 16.98 -19.42 10.00
C GLU A 65 16.59 -20.53 9.02
N GLY A 66 16.25 -20.17 7.78
CA GLY A 66 15.88 -21.12 6.74
C GLY A 66 14.42 -21.58 6.75
N ASN A 67 13.62 -21.20 7.75
CA ASN A 67 12.18 -21.53 7.77
C ASN A 67 11.39 -20.63 6.81
N LEU A 68 10.20 -21.09 6.41
CA LEU A 68 9.28 -20.28 5.60
C LEU A 68 8.54 -19.26 6.48
N THR A 69 8.45 -18.03 5.99
CA THR A 69 7.62 -16.96 6.57
C THR A 69 6.15 -17.08 6.11
N ALA A 70 5.26 -16.27 6.69
CA ALA A 70 3.87 -16.18 6.25
C ALA A 70 3.70 -15.68 4.80
N THR A 71 4.67 -14.99 4.21
CA THR A 71 4.68 -14.67 2.77
C THR A 71 5.14 -15.83 1.89
N GLY A 72 5.65 -16.92 2.49
CA GLY A 72 6.23 -18.06 1.78
C GLY A 72 7.69 -17.88 1.37
N GLU A 73 8.34 -16.81 1.82
CA GLU A 73 9.76 -16.57 1.60
C GLU A 73 10.60 -17.33 2.63
N VAL A 74 11.86 -17.64 2.30
CA VAL A 74 12.81 -18.19 3.27
C VAL A 74 13.28 -17.08 4.20
N PHE A 75 13.17 -17.30 5.51
CA PHE A 75 13.64 -16.38 6.52
C PHE A 75 15.16 -16.40 6.63
N HIS A 76 15.77 -15.21 6.55
CA HIS A 76 17.18 -15.00 6.83
C HIS A 76 17.39 -13.90 7.87
N HIS A 77 18.26 -14.17 8.85
CA HIS A 77 18.65 -13.19 9.86
C HIS A 77 19.38 -11.98 9.28
N SER A 78 19.95 -12.10 8.07
CA SER A 78 20.61 -11.03 7.33
C SER A 78 19.66 -9.94 6.86
N ASP A 79 18.39 -10.26 6.64
CA ASP A 79 17.46 -9.39 5.93
C ASP A 79 16.90 -8.28 6.83
N LEU A 80 16.33 -7.23 6.23
CA LEU A 80 15.62 -6.16 6.94
C LEU A 80 14.11 -6.39 6.92
N THR A 81 13.70 -7.47 7.56
CA THR A 81 12.30 -7.88 7.67
C THR A 81 11.87 -8.02 9.13
N ALA A 82 10.56 -8.14 9.33
CA ALA A 82 9.97 -8.33 10.64
C ALA A 82 8.64 -9.08 10.57
N ALA A 83 8.24 -9.64 11.70
CA ALA A 83 6.92 -10.21 11.91
C ALA A 83 6.05 -9.28 12.73
N SER A 84 4.78 -9.19 12.37
CA SER A 84 3.78 -8.46 13.16
C SER A 84 2.39 -8.97 12.84
N ASN A 85 1.48 -8.91 13.82
CA ASN A 85 0.06 -9.20 13.62
C ASN A 85 -0.78 -7.91 13.41
N MET A 86 -0.17 -6.73 13.52
CA MET A 86 -0.87 -5.44 13.48
C MET A 86 -0.86 -4.76 12.11
N PHE A 87 -0.01 -5.22 11.19
CA PHE A 87 0.15 -4.66 9.85
C PHE A 87 -0.21 -5.68 8.78
N ALA A 88 -0.55 -5.27 7.56
CA ALA A 88 -0.68 -6.20 6.45
C ALA A 88 0.71 -6.76 6.07
N LEU A 89 0.75 -7.98 5.52
CA LEU A 89 1.99 -8.50 4.92
C LEU A 89 2.42 -7.58 3.76
N ASN A 90 3.73 -7.52 3.51
CA ASN A 90 4.40 -6.62 2.58
C ASN A 90 4.28 -5.12 2.88
N THR A 91 3.79 -4.75 4.06
CA THR A 91 3.83 -3.35 4.51
C THR A 91 5.26 -2.99 4.91
N TRP A 92 5.74 -1.83 4.48
CA TRP A 92 6.97 -1.24 4.98
C TRP A 92 6.68 -0.36 6.19
N VAL A 93 7.51 -0.49 7.22
CA VAL A 93 7.36 0.28 8.45
C VAL A 93 8.68 0.90 8.89
N LYS A 94 8.63 2.13 9.38
CA LYS A 94 9.71 2.75 10.14
C LYS A 94 9.55 2.40 11.61
N VAL A 95 10.55 1.75 12.16
CA VAL A 95 10.60 1.33 13.56
C VAL A 95 11.58 2.22 14.29
N THR A 96 11.13 2.93 15.32
CA THR A 96 11.96 3.84 16.11
C THR A 96 12.04 3.34 17.55
N ASN A 97 13.26 3.13 18.04
CA ASN A 97 13.52 2.82 19.44
C ASN A 97 13.38 4.09 20.27
N ILE A 98 12.35 4.13 21.12
CA ILE A 98 11.96 5.35 21.86
C ILE A 98 13.07 5.81 22.81
N LEU A 99 13.85 4.88 23.37
CA LEU A 99 14.91 5.20 24.32
C LEU A 99 16.15 5.83 23.68
N THR A 100 16.44 5.48 22.42
CA THR A 100 17.69 5.91 21.76
C THR A 100 17.45 6.85 20.58
N GLY A 101 16.21 7.01 20.14
CA GLY A 101 15.86 7.74 18.92
C GLY A 101 16.28 7.04 17.61
N LYS A 102 16.98 5.91 17.67
CA LYS A 102 17.42 5.18 16.47
C LYS A 102 16.21 4.60 15.75
N SER A 103 16.23 4.68 14.43
CA SER A 103 15.19 4.12 13.58
C SER A 103 15.75 3.26 12.45
N ILE A 104 14.97 2.27 12.04
CA ILE A 104 15.23 1.43 10.87
C ILE A 104 13.95 1.31 10.04
N ILE A 105 14.09 0.99 8.77
CA ILE A 105 12.96 0.64 7.90
C ILE A 105 13.02 -0.86 7.65
N VAL A 106 11.89 -1.54 7.85
CA VAL A 106 11.77 -2.99 7.65
C VAL A 106 10.47 -3.32 6.94
N ARG A 107 10.46 -4.43 6.20
CA ARG A 107 9.25 -4.98 5.59
C ARG A 107 8.62 -6.01 6.51
N ILE A 108 7.31 -5.97 6.67
CA ILE A 108 6.54 -7.01 7.36
C ILE A 108 6.32 -8.17 6.41
N ASN A 109 6.96 -9.31 6.63
CA ASN A 109 6.82 -10.49 5.78
C ASN A 109 6.37 -11.74 6.55
N ASP A 110 6.15 -11.63 7.86
CA ASP A 110 5.77 -12.78 8.68
C ASP A 110 4.73 -12.41 9.77
N ARG A 111 4.18 -13.45 10.41
CA ARG A 111 3.21 -13.35 11.51
C ARG A 111 3.81 -13.87 12.80
N MET A 112 3.44 -13.22 13.90
CA MET A 112 3.86 -13.64 15.23
C MET A 112 2.83 -14.60 15.82
N HIS A 113 3.28 -15.49 16.71
CA HIS A 113 2.36 -16.32 17.47
C HIS A 113 1.37 -15.43 18.27
N PRO A 114 0.05 -15.70 18.27
CA PRO A 114 -0.96 -14.82 18.90
C PRO A 114 -0.67 -14.42 20.35
N ARG A 115 -0.16 -15.36 21.15
CA ARG A 115 0.28 -15.13 22.55
C ARG A 115 1.32 -14.02 22.74
N MET A 116 2.00 -13.57 21.69
CA MET A 116 2.96 -12.47 21.80
C MET A 116 2.26 -11.11 21.96
N ASN A 117 1.08 -10.94 21.36
CA ASN A 117 0.28 -9.73 21.51
C ASN A 117 -0.21 -9.56 22.96
N GLU A 118 -0.61 -10.65 23.61
CA GLU A 118 -1.00 -10.68 25.03
C GLU A 118 0.13 -10.21 25.95
N LYS A 119 1.39 -10.40 25.53
CA LYS A 119 2.60 -9.94 26.23
C LYS A 119 3.02 -8.53 25.84
N GLY A 120 2.21 -7.81 25.05
CA GLY A 120 2.52 -6.47 24.55
C GLY A 120 3.61 -6.41 23.47
N ARG A 121 4.01 -7.56 22.90
CA ARG A 121 4.94 -7.60 21.76
C ARG A 121 4.18 -7.37 20.46
N VAL A 122 4.62 -6.38 19.71
CA VAL A 122 3.97 -5.94 18.47
C VAL A 122 4.82 -6.22 17.23
N LEU A 123 6.10 -6.52 17.42
CA LEU A 123 7.07 -6.66 16.35
C LEU A 123 8.22 -7.60 16.74
N ASP A 124 8.54 -8.56 15.88
CA ASP A 124 9.76 -9.38 15.98
C ASP A 124 10.66 -9.12 14.77
N LEU A 125 11.83 -8.53 15.03
CA LEU A 125 12.81 -8.17 14.01
C LEU A 125 13.71 -9.35 13.63
N THR A 126 14.33 -9.29 12.46
CA THR A 126 15.54 -10.07 12.17
C THR A 126 16.70 -9.67 13.09
N LEU A 127 17.76 -10.48 13.12
CA LEU A 127 18.95 -10.17 13.91
C LEU A 127 19.66 -8.93 13.37
N THR A 128 19.73 -8.76 12.05
CA THR A 128 20.27 -7.54 11.43
C THR A 128 19.46 -6.30 11.84
N GLY A 129 18.12 -6.35 11.77
CA GLY A 129 17.27 -5.25 12.22
C GLY A 129 17.50 -4.92 13.70
N ALA A 130 17.57 -5.93 14.57
CA ALA A 130 17.84 -5.74 15.99
C ALA A 130 19.23 -5.14 16.29
N LYS A 131 20.26 -5.52 15.52
CA LYS A 131 21.61 -4.96 15.60
C LYS A 131 21.62 -3.48 15.21
N GLN A 132 20.94 -3.12 14.12
CA GLN A 132 20.83 -1.73 13.66
C GLN A 132 20.04 -0.86 14.65
N LEU A 133 18.94 -1.39 15.19
CA LEU A 133 18.12 -0.72 16.20
C LEU A 133 18.75 -0.72 17.61
N LYS A 134 19.89 -1.40 17.79
CA LYS A 134 20.67 -1.51 19.03
C LYS A 134 19.88 -2.12 20.21
N ILE A 135 19.13 -3.19 19.94
CA ILE A 135 18.32 -3.88 20.97
C ILE A 135 18.88 -5.25 21.37
N VAL A 136 19.84 -5.81 20.63
CA VAL A 136 20.37 -7.18 20.85
C VAL A 136 20.78 -7.43 22.30
N LYS A 137 21.55 -6.52 22.92
CA LYS A 137 22.02 -6.69 24.31
C LYS A 137 20.88 -6.73 25.33
N ARG A 138 19.76 -6.02 25.07
CA ARG A 138 18.60 -5.96 25.97
C ARG A 138 17.56 -7.04 25.66
N GLY A 139 17.57 -7.64 24.47
CA GLY A 139 16.55 -8.58 24.01
C GLY A 139 15.24 -7.93 23.56
N VAL A 140 14.84 -6.84 24.22
CA VAL A 140 13.56 -6.14 24.02
C VAL A 140 13.74 -4.62 24.07
N ALA A 141 12.91 -3.90 23.31
CA ALA A 141 12.82 -2.45 23.41
C ALA A 141 11.38 -1.95 23.18
N LYS A 142 11.05 -0.81 23.80
CA LYS A 142 9.82 -0.08 23.48
C LYS A 142 10.04 0.70 22.18
N VAL A 143 9.18 0.48 21.19
CA VAL A 143 9.29 1.07 19.86
C VAL A 143 8.03 1.84 19.47
N LYS A 144 8.22 2.83 18.61
CA LYS A 144 7.17 3.46 17.81
C LYS A 144 7.28 2.93 16.38
N ILE A 145 6.15 2.51 15.80
CA ILE A 145 6.11 1.91 14.46
C ILE A 145 5.17 2.74 13.59
N GLU A 146 5.69 3.20 12.46
CA GLU A 146 5.00 4.05 11.48
C GLU A 146 4.96 3.32 10.13
N PRO A 147 3.78 3.00 9.56
CA PRO A 147 3.68 2.50 8.19
C PRO A 147 4.13 3.58 7.21
N LEU A 148 4.83 3.15 6.17
CA LEU A 148 5.39 4.02 5.14
C LEU A 148 4.62 3.86 3.84
N THR A 149 4.48 4.97 3.10
CA THR A 149 4.08 4.94 1.69
C THR A 149 5.28 4.63 0.81
N GLU A 150 5.05 4.21 -0.45
CA GLU A 150 6.11 3.88 -1.41
C GLU A 150 7.18 4.97 -1.49
N ASN A 151 6.76 6.22 -1.66
CA ASN A 151 7.64 7.39 -1.74
C ASN A 151 8.53 7.55 -0.48
N GLN A 152 8.03 7.18 0.69
CA GLN A 152 8.78 7.28 1.95
C GLN A 152 9.79 6.13 2.12
N VAL A 153 9.50 4.97 1.54
CA VAL A 153 10.41 3.82 1.54
C VAL A 153 11.63 4.14 0.66
N GLU A 154 11.40 4.70 -0.53
CA GLU A 154 12.47 5.09 -1.44
C GLU A 154 13.39 6.17 -0.85
N ALA A 155 12.83 7.16 -0.16
CA ALA A 155 13.61 8.22 0.48
C ALA A 155 14.42 7.78 1.71
N GLY A 156 14.15 6.59 2.26
CA GLY A 156 14.75 6.10 3.50
C GLY A 156 15.65 4.86 3.36
N LYS A 157 15.73 4.28 2.16
CA LYS A 157 16.71 3.24 1.81
C LYS A 157 18.06 3.86 1.49
#